data_AF-A0A0J9SNP5-F1
#
_entry.id   AF-A0A0J9SNP5-F1
#
_cell.length_a   1.000
_cell.length_b   1.000
_cell.length_c   1.000
_cell.angle_alpha   90.00
_cell.angle_beta   90.00
_cell.angle_gamma   90.00
#
_symmetry.space_group_name_H-M   'P 1'
#
loop_
_entity.id
_entity.type
_entity.pdbx_description
1 polymer ?
#
loop_
_entity_poly.entity_id
_entity_poly.type
_entity_poly.pdbx_seq_one_letter_code
_entity_poly.pdbx_strand_id
1 'polypeptide(L)'
;MRSGRVLLLCLLILAQINLYAYAKMVRKGGCTPFLSKAPKMRRTKLKVKLKSGCTYLTGIKPSGSIHLGNYIGCLNPIINLEAKRNAHFEKGKTKKAVRIYKIILIADLHSLTSLDNLPTLKKNVVDSVNTILSLIIDMYVKKKKYIQVFINNVKLEHLLKLGNIDQMMNGDIFHQLARGNGREGYQCYSFLKDPSGNECSQVKNDREVFHEYNPPCNDADPPFNPHVEKKDEEHQRTNVKNKIKQKHYFCIFRQSDIAQHTSLYYLINSFTSVNMLNAHVHVKNTPKHKSVALLSYPNLMLADILLYKPDYLIVGVDQKKNTEMMKTISRKINSYIPHMISLPKVFPSKFYVQIMNLDGQQKMSKHSCDDLSGNVQNDHNVIYLFDEKHIIEKKIKKSKTDNCNNLVYAQSGRKEINNLINLFFFFYHYKMRGVPKVSQPGCDMPPLTPHANQLFLNKQEQTTQNKSTSFSSTSQYERNYNHDVTCSDEVSPQVGTKKGDEENFHPSSQNNINPNINPQIGNHILSCYKNNYATFKYELSHLIYEHFVLPRFVYSVLQSDGGNLVNQVLRDGRKCLSRRAAKTFQNFKKRLNI
;
A
#
# COMPACT_ATOMS: atom_id res chain seq x y z
N MET A 1 6.54 -83.26 2.37
CA MET A 1 6.36 -81.80 2.53
C MET A 1 6.12 -81.38 4.00
N ARG A 2 7.08 -81.51 4.93
CA ARG A 2 6.85 -81.12 6.34
C ARG A 2 7.99 -80.34 7.05
N SER A 3 9.14 -80.09 6.41
CA SER A 3 10.24 -79.30 6.99
C SER A 3 10.12 -77.78 6.73
N GLY A 4 9.98 -77.36 5.47
CA GLY A 4 10.01 -75.94 5.10
C GLY A 4 8.90 -75.07 5.71
N ARG A 5 7.70 -75.63 5.95
CA ARG A 5 6.59 -74.89 6.59
C ARG A 5 6.81 -74.67 8.09
N VAL A 6 7.52 -75.57 8.77
CA VAL A 6 7.88 -75.40 10.19
C VAL A 6 8.94 -74.31 10.34
N LEU A 7 9.93 -74.26 9.43
CA LEU A 7 10.95 -73.21 9.43
C LEU A 7 10.33 -71.81 9.23
N LEU A 8 9.35 -71.69 8.31
CA LEU A 8 8.63 -70.43 8.07
C LEU A 8 7.79 -70.01 9.29
N LEU A 9 7.13 -70.95 9.97
CA LEU A 9 6.37 -70.69 11.19
C LEU A 9 7.28 -70.24 12.35
N CYS A 10 8.43 -70.90 12.54
CA CYS A 10 9.43 -70.48 13.52
C CYS A 10 9.98 -69.08 13.23
N LEU A 11 10.24 -68.74 11.96
CA LEU A 11 10.68 -67.39 11.56
C LEU A 11 9.61 -66.32 11.82
N LEU A 12 8.33 -66.62 11.55
CA LEU A 12 7.22 -65.70 11.83
C LEU A 12 6.97 -65.52 13.33
N ILE A 13 7.12 -66.58 14.13
CA ILE A 13 7.04 -66.51 15.60
C ILE A 13 8.21 -65.69 16.16
N LEU A 14 9.44 -65.91 15.68
CA LEU A 14 10.61 -65.09 16.07
C LEU A 14 10.44 -63.61 15.67
N ALA A 15 9.86 -63.34 14.49
CA ALA A 15 9.55 -61.98 14.05
C ALA A 15 8.50 -61.32 14.97
N GLN A 16 7.44 -62.03 15.36
CA GLN A 16 6.45 -61.51 16.31
C GLN A 16 7.02 -61.31 17.72
N ILE A 17 7.87 -62.20 18.22
CA ILE A 17 8.54 -62.05 19.51
C ILE A 17 9.44 -60.79 19.51
N ASN A 18 10.24 -60.59 18.45
CA ASN A 18 11.06 -59.39 18.32
C ASN A 18 10.23 -58.10 18.20
N LEU A 19 9.13 -58.12 17.43
CA LEU A 19 8.23 -56.96 17.30
C LEU A 19 7.55 -56.62 18.64
N TYR A 20 7.17 -57.64 19.42
CA TYR A 20 6.55 -57.48 20.73
C TYR A 20 7.55 -57.02 21.80
N ALA A 21 8.79 -57.51 21.77
CA ALA A 21 9.88 -57.03 22.62
C ALA A 21 10.18 -55.53 22.36
N TYR A 22 10.27 -55.15 21.08
CA TYR A 22 10.49 -53.75 20.68
C TYR A 22 9.32 -52.84 21.10
N ALA A 23 8.07 -53.29 20.91
CA ALA A 23 6.89 -52.56 21.36
C ALA A 23 6.79 -52.43 22.89
N LYS A 24 7.28 -53.42 23.66
CA LYS A 24 7.25 -53.42 25.12
C LYS A 24 8.32 -52.51 25.74
N MET A 25 9.48 -52.31 25.09
CA MET A 25 10.50 -51.35 25.55
C MET A 25 10.06 -49.88 25.44
N VAL A 26 9.07 -49.55 24.60
CA VAL A 26 8.61 -48.16 24.39
C VAL A 26 7.53 -47.71 25.41
N ARG A 27 7.05 -48.60 26.29
CA ARG A 27 5.98 -48.29 27.26
C ARG A 27 6.22 -48.84 28.68
N LYS A 28 7.13 -48.20 29.45
CA LYS A 28 6.99 -47.88 30.91
C LYS A 28 8.30 -47.34 31.53
N GLY A 29 8.32 -46.05 31.89
CA GLY A 29 9.30 -45.39 32.80
C GLY A 29 10.76 -45.31 32.32
N GLY A 30 11.54 -44.25 32.57
CA GLY A 30 11.24 -43.00 33.24
C GLY A 30 12.43 -42.46 34.05
N CYS A 31 13.35 -41.72 33.43
CA CYS A 31 14.15 -40.62 34.00
C CYS A 31 15.17 -40.06 32.98
N THR A 32 15.65 -38.84 33.22
CA THR A 32 16.44 -38.00 32.29
C THR A 32 17.92 -38.40 32.17
N PRO A 33 18.57 -38.10 31.03
CA PRO A 33 19.53 -36.97 31.06
C PRO A 33 19.60 -36.12 29.76
N PHE A 34 20.21 -34.94 29.90
CA PHE A 34 20.87 -34.14 28.85
C PHE A 34 20.12 -33.87 27.52
N LEU A 35 19.21 -32.89 27.58
CA LEU A 35 18.87 -32.07 26.40
C LEU A 35 20.10 -31.27 25.95
N SER A 36 20.82 -31.78 24.94
CA SER A 36 21.71 -30.94 24.15
C SER A 36 20.90 -29.78 23.57
N LYS A 37 21.36 -28.55 23.78
CA LYS A 37 20.68 -27.36 23.29
C LYS A 37 20.78 -27.32 21.77
N ALA A 38 19.77 -27.86 21.08
CA ALA A 38 19.55 -27.54 19.68
C ALA A 38 19.68 -26.02 19.51
N PRO A 39 20.53 -25.54 18.60
CA PRO A 39 20.86 -24.12 18.53
C PRO A 39 19.57 -23.35 18.38
N LYS A 40 19.34 -22.39 19.29
CA LYS A 40 18.15 -21.52 19.25
C LYS A 40 18.24 -20.67 17.99
N MET A 41 17.82 -21.20 16.84
CA MET A 41 17.58 -20.45 15.62
C MET A 41 16.73 -19.26 16.03
N ARG A 42 17.34 -18.07 15.98
CA ARG A 42 16.65 -16.83 16.32
C ARG A 42 15.52 -16.68 15.32
N ARG A 43 14.30 -17.09 15.73
CA ARG A 43 13.04 -16.79 15.05
C ARG A 43 12.92 -15.27 14.99
N THR A 44 13.51 -14.66 13.97
CA THR A 44 13.33 -13.26 13.57
C THR A 44 11.92 -13.12 13.04
N LYS A 45 10.95 -13.23 13.95
CA LYS A 45 9.57 -12.83 13.75
C LYS A 45 9.61 -11.37 13.33
N LEU A 46 9.57 -11.08 12.03
CA LEU A 46 9.32 -9.75 11.50
C LEU A 46 7.83 -9.39 11.74
N LYS A 47 7.48 -9.33 13.02
CA LYS A 47 6.32 -8.59 13.50
C LYS A 47 6.64 -7.13 13.18
N VAL A 48 6.13 -6.67 12.03
CA VAL A 48 5.79 -5.26 11.84
C VAL A 48 4.69 -4.95 12.85
N LYS A 49 5.09 -4.80 14.12
CA LYS A 49 4.31 -4.11 15.14
C LYS A 49 4.32 -2.66 14.68
N LEU A 50 3.16 -2.12 14.35
CA LEU A 50 2.98 -0.69 14.21
C LEU A 50 3.20 -0.10 15.60
N LYS A 51 4.41 0.40 15.86
CA LYS A 51 4.75 1.05 17.11
C LYS A 51 4.09 2.44 17.10
N SER A 52 3.52 2.84 18.23
CA SER A 52 3.10 4.23 18.41
C SER A 52 4.31 5.14 18.20
N GLY A 53 4.16 6.19 17.39
CA GLY A 53 5.20 7.14 17.07
C GLY A 53 6.02 6.87 15.80
N CYS A 54 5.78 5.76 15.07
CA CYS A 54 6.43 5.57 13.77
C CYS A 54 6.01 6.62 12.73
N THR A 55 6.97 7.05 11.91
CA THR A 55 6.80 7.96 10.77
C THR A 55 6.81 7.18 9.46
N TYR A 56 5.78 7.40 8.64
CA TYR A 56 5.62 6.83 7.30
C TYR A 56 5.78 7.95 6.27
N LEU A 57 6.46 7.71 5.16
CA LEU A 57 6.60 8.69 4.08
C LEU A 57 6.19 8.08 2.73
N THR A 58 5.49 8.87 1.93
CA THR A 58 5.30 8.63 0.49
C THR A 58 5.45 9.95 -0.28
N GLY A 59 5.76 9.85 -1.57
CA GLY A 59 5.80 10.98 -2.49
C GLY A 59 4.90 10.71 -3.70
N ILE A 60 4.29 11.77 -4.23
CA ILE A 60 3.45 11.71 -5.43
C ILE A 60 3.83 12.82 -6.41
N LYS A 61 4.08 12.47 -7.67
CA LYS A 61 4.39 13.41 -8.75
C LYS A 61 3.09 14.05 -9.26
N PRO A 62 2.89 15.38 -9.15
CA PRO A 62 1.72 16.10 -9.69
C PRO A 62 1.78 16.22 -11.22
N SER A 63 1.59 15.10 -11.93
CA SER A 63 1.59 15.01 -13.40
C SER A 63 0.18 14.90 -14.01
N GLY A 64 -0.82 15.55 -13.42
CA GLY A 64 -2.25 15.47 -13.81
C GLY A 64 -3.07 14.53 -12.92
N SER A 65 -4.30 14.23 -13.34
CA SER A 65 -5.30 13.46 -12.57
C SER A 65 -4.77 12.13 -12.02
N ILE A 66 -5.09 11.83 -10.76
CA ILE A 66 -4.64 10.61 -10.08
C ILE A 66 -5.42 9.39 -10.59
N HIS A 67 -4.72 8.30 -10.90
CA HIS A 67 -5.30 7.05 -11.44
C HIS A 67 -5.20 5.88 -10.45
N LEU A 68 -5.95 4.80 -10.69
CA LEU A 68 -6.05 3.66 -9.74
C LEU A 68 -4.68 3.08 -9.34
N GLY A 69 -3.72 3.05 -10.26
CA GLY A 69 -2.34 2.63 -9.97
C GLY A 69 -1.62 3.47 -8.93
N ASN A 70 -1.82 4.80 -8.89
CA ASN A 70 -1.30 5.64 -7.80
C ASN A 70 -2.02 5.33 -6.49
N TYR A 71 -3.36 5.20 -6.55
CA TYR A 71 -4.17 4.98 -5.36
C TYR A 71 -3.84 3.65 -4.68
N ILE A 72 -3.88 2.55 -5.40
CA ILE A 72 -3.61 1.21 -4.87
C ILE A 72 -2.14 1.09 -4.44
N GLY A 73 -1.21 1.68 -5.20
CA GLY A 73 0.23 1.59 -4.97
C GLY A 73 0.75 2.37 -3.76
N CYS A 74 0.28 3.61 -3.51
CA CYS A 74 0.80 4.44 -2.43
C CYS A 74 -0.25 5.15 -1.57
N LEU A 75 -1.28 5.78 -2.15
CA LEU A 75 -2.21 6.61 -1.37
C LEU A 75 -3.09 5.79 -0.43
N ASN A 76 -3.70 4.70 -0.91
CA ASN A 76 -4.51 3.82 -0.08
C ASN A 76 -3.70 3.19 1.06
N PRO A 77 -2.50 2.60 0.82
CA PRO A 77 -1.66 2.12 1.92
C PRO A 77 -1.32 3.17 2.98
N ILE A 78 -1.00 4.42 2.62
CA ILE A 78 -0.67 5.45 3.63
C ILE A 78 -1.91 5.99 4.35
N ILE A 79 -3.00 6.27 3.62
CA ILE A 79 -4.24 6.81 4.19
C ILE A 79 -4.87 5.76 5.10
N ASN A 80 -5.13 4.54 4.62
CA ASN A 80 -5.76 3.48 5.40
C ASN A 80 -4.80 2.73 6.36
N LEU A 81 -3.57 3.23 6.58
CA LEU A 81 -2.66 2.70 7.60
C LEU A 81 -3.20 2.92 9.02
N GLU A 82 -3.38 1.83 9.76
CA GLU A 82 -3.95 1.74 11.11
C GLU A 82 -3.19 0.74 11.97
N ALA A 83 -3.02 1.04 13.26
CA ALA A 83 -2.43 0.11 14.22
C ALA A 83 -3.28 -1.15 14.42
N LYS A 84 -2.66 -2.33 14.37
CA LYS A 84 -3.35 -3.62 14.58
C LYS A 84 -3.87 -3.75 16.01
N ARG A 85 -5.13 -4.19 16.13
CA ARG A 85 -5.93 -4.32 17.37
C ARG A 85 -5.57 -5.57 18.18
N ASN A 86 -4.30 -5.79 18.55
CA ASN A 86 -3.84 -7.00 19.23
C ASN A 86 -3.36 -6.78 20.68
N ALA A 87 -4.28 -7.00 21.62
CA ALA A 87 -4.17 -7.99 22.71
C ALA A 87 -2.95 -8.03 23.67
N HIS A 88 -2.21 -6.93 23.88
CA HIS A 88 -1.26 -6.83 25.01
C HIS A 88 -1.29 -5.51 25.78
N PHE A 89 -2.20 -4.58 25.44
CA PHE A 89 -2.37 -3.31 26.16
C PHE A 89 -3.33 -3.40 27.37
N GLU A 90 -3.74 -4.61 27.78
CA GLU A 90 -4.68 -4.81 28.89
C GLU A 90 -4.02 -5.09 30.23
N LYS A 91 -2.69 -5.28 30.29
CA LYS A 91 -1.95 -5.45 31.56
C LYS A 91 -0.91 -4.34 31.74
N GLY A 92 -1.38 -3.21 32.26
CA GLY A 92 -0.56 -2.16 32.88
C GLY A 92 -0.35 -0.88 32.06
N LYS A 93 -0.58 0.26 32.73
CA LYS A 93 -0.16 1.65 32.40
C LYS A 93 -0.81 2.33 31.17
N THR A 94 -1.82 3.16 31.48
CA THR A 94 -2.43 4.24 30.65
C THR A 94 -2.85 3.89 29.22
N LYS A 95 -4.18 3.86 28.97
CA LYS A 95 -4.82 3.73 27.64
C LYS A 95 -4.60 4.99 26.75
N LYS A 96 -3.35 5.37 26.45
CA LYS A 96 -3.01 6.47 25.52
C LYS A 96 -3.30 6.04 24.07
N ALA A 97 -3.93 6.92 23.30
CA ALA A 97 -4.22 6.67 21.88
C ALA A 97 -2.93 6.50 21.07
N VAL A 98 -2.90 5.54 20.15
CA VAL A 98 -1.72 5.28 19.30
C VAL A 98 -1.54 6.45 18.33
N ARG A 99 -0.36 7.09 18.33
CA ARG A 99 -0.02 8.18 17.41
C ARG A 99 0.64 7.59 16.16
N ILE A 100 0.16 7.95 14.97
CA ILE A 100 0.68 7.50 13.66
C ILE A 100 1.01 8.74 12.84
N TYR A 101 2.28 8.92 12.46
CA TYR A 101 2.74 10.07 11.67
C TYR A 101 2.92 9.69 10.20
N LYS A 102 2.33 10.46 9.28
CA LYS A 102 2.26 10.18 7.85
C LYS A 102 2.69 11.41 7.08
N ILE A 103 3.72 11.31 6.25
CA ILE A 103 4.24 12.40 5.42
C ILE A 103 3.85 12.09 3.97
N ILE A 104 3.16 13.03 3.33
CA ILE A 104 2.78 12.97 1.92
C ILE A 104 3.44 14.16 1.23
N LEU A 105 4.48 13.87 0.45
CA LEU A 105 5.24 14.85 -0.32
C LEU A 105 4.61 15.04 -1.71
N ILE A 106 4.17 16.25 -2.03
CA ILE A 106 3.81 16.63 -3.40
C ILE A 106 5.10 16.97 -4.14
N ALA A 107 5.55 16.04 -4.97
CA ALA A 107 6.88 15.99 -5.57
C ALA A 107 6.95 16.82 -6.89
N ASP A 108 6.75 18.13 -6.77
CA ASP A 108 6.71 19.05 -7.91
C ASP A 108 8.08 19.23 -8.59
N LEU A 109 9.21 19.21 -7.85
CA LEU A 109 10.54 19.22 -8.47
C LEU A 109 10.80 17.94 -9.29
N HIS A 110 10.34 16.77 -8.81
CA HIS A 110 10.35 15.52 -9.61
C HIS A 110 9.39 15.56 -10.81
N SER A 111 8.52 16.57 -10.91
CA SER A 111 7.72 16.75 -12.11
C SER A 111 8.55 17.26 -13.28
N LEU A 112 9.54 18.12 -13.01
CA LEU A 112 10.45 18.77 -13.96
C LEU A 112 11.47 17.84 -14.62
N THR A 113 11.39 16.52 -14.42
CA THR A 113 12.21 15.54 -15.15
C THR A 113 11.81 15.42 -16.62
N SER A 114 10.57 15.76 -16.97
CA SER A 114 10.14 16.16 -18.32
C SER A 114 9.41 17.50 -18.24
N LEU A 115 9.36 18.26 -19.34
CA LEU A 115 8.88 19.64 -19.35
C LEU A 115 7.43 19.78 -19.86
N ASP A 116 6.90 18.74 -20.49
CA ASP A 116 5.57 18.62 -21.10
C ASP A 116 4.42 18.98 -20.13
N ASN A 117 4.63 18.77 -18.82
CA ASN A 117 3.64 19.06 -17.77
C ASN A 117 3.78 20.45 -17.14
N LEU A 118 4.71 21.30 -17.60
CA LEU A 118 5.01 22.58 -16.96
C LEU A 118 3.82 23.56 -16.93
N PRO A 119 3.03 23.75 -18.01
CA PRO A 119 1.87 24.65 -17.99
C PRO A 119 0.77 24.21 -17.01
N THR A 120 0.62 22.89 -16.80
CA THR A 120 -0.42 22.33 -15.93
C THR A 120 0.06 22.09 -14.49
N LEU A 121 1.37 22.20 -14.21
CA LEU A 121 1.97 21.81 -12.92
C LEU A 121 1.29 22.43 -11.70
N LYS A 122 0.98 23.75 -11.73
CA LYS A 122 0.27 24.43 -10.63
C LYS A 122 -1.13 23.84 -10.40
N LYS A 123 -1.88 23.58 -11.47
CA LYS A 123 -3.21 22.93 -11.41
C LYS A 123 -3.10 21.50 -10.90
N ASN A 124 -2.10 20.74 -11.36
CA ASN A 124 -1.87 19.36 -10.96
C ASN A 124 -1.47 19.23 -9.48
N VAL A 125 -0.75 20.21 -8.93
CA VAL A 125 -0.47 20.29 -7.48
C VAL A 125 -1.76 20.45 -6.69
N VAL A 126 -2.63 21.39 -7.10
CA VAL A 126 -3.91 21.64 -6.42
C VAL A 126 -4.85 20.43 -6.51
N ASP A 127 -5.00 19.85 -7.70
CA ASP A 127 -5.75 18.61 -7.94
C ASP A 127 -5.25 17.45 -7.07
N SER A 128 -3.93 17.24 -7.03
CA SER A 128 -3.32 16.18 -6.21
C SER A 128 -3.65 16.37 -4.73
N VAL A 129 -3.55 17.59 -4.19
CA VAL A 129 -3.88 17.87 -2.79
C VAL A 129 -5.37 17.70 -2.52
N ASN A 130 -6.26 18.21 -3.38
CA ASN A 130 -7.71 18.03 -3.25
C ASN A 130 -8.10 16.54 -3.23
N THR A 131 -7.53 15.73 -4.12
CA THR A 131 -7.73 14.28 -4.16
C THR A 131 -7.22 13.59 -2.88
N ILE A 132 -6.08 14.02 -2.34
CA ILE A 132 -5.55 13.46 -1.08
C ILE A 132 -6.43 13.85 0.11
N LEU A 133 -6.89 15.11 0.18
CA LEU A 133 -7.79 15.60 1.22
C LEU A 133 -9.12 14.85 1.20
N SER A 134 -9.74 14.66 0.03
CA SER A 134 -11.03 13.96 -0.07
C SER A 134 -10.93 12.49 0.36
N LEU A 135 -9.84 11.80 0.02
CA LEU A 135 -9.56 10.44 0.50
C LEU A 135 -9.27 10.36 2.02
N ILE A 136 -8.65 11.39 2.61
CA ILE A 136 -8.46 11.48 4.07
C ILE A 136 -9.79 11.74 4.78
N ILE A 137 -10.65 12.58 4.21
CA ILE A 137 -11.99 12.89 4.73
C ILE A 137 -12.86 11.63 4.67
N ASP A 138 -12.89 10.89 3.56
CA ASP A 138 -13.57 9.59 3.45
C ASP A 138 -13.15 8.60 4.56
N MET A 139 -11.84 8.46 4.77
CA MET A 139 -11.28 7.62 5.83
C MET A 139 -11.72 8.11 7.22
N TYR A 140 -11.75 9.43 7.46
CA TYR A 140 -12.23 10.02 8.71
C TYR A 140 -13.72 9.75 8.94
N VAL A 141 -14.57 10.03 7.96
CA VAL A 141 -16.03 9.86 8.03
C VAL A 141 -16.39 8.41 8.36
N LYS A 142 -15.82 7.45 7.61
CA LYS A 142 -16.03 6.00 7.82
C LYS A 142 -15.57 5.50 9.20
N LYS A 143 -14.78 6.27 9.97
CA LYS A 143 -14.09 5.81 11.20
C LYS A 143 -14.12 6.79 12.37
N LYS A 144 -14.90 7.88 12.29
CA LYS A 144 -14.96 9.01 13.25
C LYS A 144 -15.16 8.58 14.71
N LYS A 145 -15.85 7.45 14.96
CA LYS A 145 -16.05 6.87 16.30
C LYS A 145 -14.77 6.32 16.97
N TYR A 146 -13.67 6.12 16.22
CA TYR A 146 -12.49 5.37 16.68
C TYR A 146 -11.16 6.12 16.45
N ILE A 147 -11.08 6.97 15.41
CA ILE A 147 -9.88 7.74 15.06
C ILE A 147 -10.08 9.25 15.26
N GLN A 148 -8.98 9.95 15.53
CA GLN A 148 -8.87 11.40 15.37
C GLN A 148 -7.85 11.71 14.28
N VAL A 149 -8.14 12.68 13.42
CA VAL A 149 -7.29 13.07 12.29
C VAL A 149 -6.79 14.49 12.44
N PHE A 150 -5.51 14.69 12.19
CA PHE A 150 -4.83 15.98 12.14
C PHE A 150 -4.15 16.12 10.77
N ILE A 151 -4.25 17.28 10.14
CA ILE A 151 -3.52 17.64 8.92
C ILE A 151 -2.66 18.85 9.27
N ASN A 152 -1.34 18.75 9.08
CA ASN A 152 -0.35 19.78 9.42
C ASN A 152 -0.50 20.32 10.86
N ASN A 153 -0.81 19.41 11.79
CA ASN A 153 -1.13 19.63 13.22
C ASN A 153 -2.48 20.28 13.54
N VAL A 154 -3.23 20.77 12.54
CA VAL A 154 -4.61 21.24 12.73
C VAL A 154 -5.56 20.02 12.78
N LYS A 155 -6.53 20.01 13.70
CA LYS A 155 -7.58 18.97 13.71
C LYS A 155 -8.41 19.06 12.43
N LEU A 156 -8.70 17.92 11.80
CA LEU A 156 -9.51 17.90 10.57
C LEU A 156 -10.90 18.55 10.79
N GLU A 157 -11.50 18.33 11.95
CA GLU A 157 -12.76 18.98 12.39
C GLU A 157 -12.70 20.52 12.42
N HIS A 158 -11.52 21.13 12.58
CA HIS A 158 -11.39 22.58 12.53
C HIS A 158 -11.22 23.06 11.08
N LEU A 159 -10.49 22.31 10.25
CA LEU A 159 -10.33 22.61 8.81
C LEU A 159 -11.67 22.51 8.05
N LEU A 160 -12.52 21.54 8.41
CA LEU A 160 -13.84 21.38 7.78
C LEU A 160 -14.81 22.51 8.14
N LYS A 161 -14.71 23.09 9.35
CA LYS A 161 -15.45 24.31 9.72
C LYS A 161 -14.96 25.53 8.95
N LEU A 162 -13.64 25.72 8.85
CA LEU A 162 -13.04 26.90 8.21
C LEU A 162 -13.42 27.03 6.71
N GLY A 163 -13.62 25.92 6.01
CA GLY A 163 -14.07 25.93 4.61
C GLY A 163 -15.60 25.90 4.41
N ASN A 164 -16.42 26.05 5.47
CA ASN A 164 -17.87 25.74 5.48
C ASN A 164 -18.25 24.32 5.02
N ILE A 165 -17.26 23.44 4.79
CA ILE A 165 -17.43 22.06 4.32
C ILE A 165 -18.29 21.26 5.30
N ASP A 166 -18.15 21.48 6.61
CA ASP A 166 -18.97 20.81 7.63
C ASP A 166 -20.49 21.06 7.44
N GLN A 167 -20.92 22.22 6.95
CA GLN A 167 -22.35 22.46 6.66
C GLN A 167 -22.81 21.59 5.47
N MET A 168 -22.02 21.55 4.39
CA MET A 168 -22.30 20.73 3.21
C MET A 168 -22.20 19.22 3.50
N MET A 169 -21.37 18.81 4.46
CA MET A 169 -21.25 17.42 4.93
C MET A 169 -22.27 17.04 6.01
N ASN A 170 -23.12 17.97 6.48
CA ASN A 170 -24.25 17.66 7.35
C ASN A 170 -25.57 17.50 6.57
N GLY A 171 -25.60 17.79 5.27
CA GLY A 171 -26.77 17.55 4.43
C GLY A 171 -27.12 16.07 4.30
N ASP A 172 -28.41 15.75 4.17
CA ASP A 172 -28.90 14.37 4.15
C ASP A 172 -28.23 13.50 3.08
N ILE A 173 -27.94 14.07 1.91
CA ILE A 173 -27.18 13.41 0.83
C ILE A 173 -25.84 12.89 1.34
N PHE A 174 -25.08 13.69 2.10
CA PHE A 174 -23.80 13.25 2.65
C PHE A 174 -23.99 12.13 3.67
N HIS A 175 -25.01 12.22 4.53
CA HIS A 175 -25.30 11.17 5.49
C HIS A 175 -25.79 9.88 4.82
N GLN A 176 -26.52 9.93 3.71
CA GLN A 176 -26.87 8.77 2.90
C GLN A 176 -25.63 8.14 2.25
N LEU A 177 -24.81 8.94 1.56
CA LEU A 177 -23.56 8.51 0.92
C LEU A 177 -22.54 7.93 1.92
N ALA A 178 -22.45 8.51 3.12
CA ALA A 178 -21.56 8.04 4.19
C ALA A 178 -22.09 6.81 4.95
N ARG A 179 -23.43 6.61 5.01
CA ARG A 179 -24.06 5.42 5.61
C ARG A 179 -24.17 4.25 4.64
N GLY A 180 -24.05 4.48 3.33
CA GLY A 180 -23.91 3.48 2.28
C GLY A 180 -24.96 2.37 2.33
N ASN A 181 -26.24 2.73 2.12
CA ASN A 181 -27.39 1.80 2.04
C ASN A 181 -27.41 0.70 3.12
N GLY A 182 -27.00 1.02 4.34
CA GLY A 182 -26.81 0.06 5.43
C GLY A 182 -28.06 -0.56 6.06
N ARG A 183 -29.23 -0.51 5.40
CA ARG A 183 -30.48 -1.18 5.81
C ARG A 183 -31.28 -1.80 4.65
N GLU A 184 -31.14 -1.29 3.44
CA GLU A 184 -31.71 -1.88 2.22
C GLU A 184 -30.57 -2.06 1.20
N GLY A 185 -30.04 -3.28 1.10
CA GLY A 185 -28.83 -3.53 0.29
C GLY A 185 -28.07 -4.83 0.58
N TYR A 186 -28.60 -5.73 1.42
CA TYR A 186 -28.08 -7.10 1.58
C TYR A 186 -28.74 -8.12 0.64
N GLN A 187 -29.47 -7.67 -0.38
CA GLN A 187 -29.72 -8.53 -1.54
C GLN A 187 -28.41 -8.64 -2.33
N CYS A 188 -27.98 -9.88 -2.59
CA CYS A 188 -27.15 -10.14 -3.77
C CYS A 188 -27.92 -9.60 -4.98
N TYR A 189 -27.36 -8.61 -5.68
CA TYR A 189 -28.08 -7.88 -6.72
C TYR A 189 -28.37 -8.78 -7.94
N SER A 190 -29.58 -9.36 -7.94
CA SER A 190 -30.33 -9.85 -9.10
C SER A 190 -29.51 -10.56 -10.19
N PHE A 191 -29.08 -11.78 -9.92
CA PHE A 191 -29.49 -12.83 -10.87
C PHE A 191 -31.02 -12.96 -10.72
N LEU A 192 -31.75 -12.92 -11.84
CA LEU A 192 -33.20 -12.69 -11.94
C LEU A 192 -33.62 -11.20 -11.84
N LYS A 193 -33.73 -10.56 -13.01
CA LYS A 193 -34.90 -9.74 -13.35
C LYS A 193 -35.40 -10.20 -14.72
N ASP A 194 -36.67 -10.58 -14.77
CA ASP A 194 -37.39 -10.90 -16.00
C ASP A 194 -37.76 -9.63 -16.79
N PRO A 195 -38.18 -9.74 -18.07
CA PRO A 195 -38.34 -8.61 -18.97
C PRO A 195 -39.66 -7.85 -18.75
N SER A 196 -39.70 -6.99 -17.74
CA SER A 196 -40.71 -5.93 -17.64
C SER A 196 -40.11 -4.68 -16.98
N GLY A 197 -39.78 -3.70 -17.83
CA GLY A 197 -39.32 -2.38 -17.37
C GLY A 197 -40.49 -1.48 -16.98
N ASN A 198 -40.25 -0.54 -16.07
CA ASN A 198 -40.89 0.78 -16.03
C ASN A 198 -40.17 1.71 -15.02
N GLU A 199 -40.21 3.02 -15.27
CA GLU A 199 -39.66 4.12 -14.45
C GLU A 199 -40.77 5.09 -13.99
N CYS A 200 -40.54 5.83 -12.89
CA CYS A 200 -41.11 7.16 -12.53
C CYS A 200 -40.27 7.75 -11.34
N SER A 201 -39.91 9.03 -11.16
CA SER A 201 -40.55 10.38 -11.34
C SER A 201 -41.46 10.78 -10.13
N GLN A 202 -41.50 12.03 -9.57
CA GLN A 202 -40.98 13.38 -9.91
C GLN A 202 -40.51 14.19 -8.63
N VAL A 203 -39.48 15.09 -8.67
CA VAL A 203 -39.39 16.58 -8.89
C VAL A 203 -39.80 17.52 -7.70
N LYS A 204 -39.09 18.69 -7.61
CA LYS A 204 -39.26 19.95 -6.80
C LYS A 204 -38.47 20.03 -5.48
N ASN A 205 -37.48 20.93 -5.28
CA ASN A 205 -37.36 22.41 -5.36
C ASN A 205 -37.81 23.15 -4.08
N ASP A 206 -36.94 23.99 -3.51
CA ASP A 206 -37.13 25.46 -3.44
C ASP A 206 -35.85 26.21 -2.98
N ARG A 207 -35.88 27.55 -3.01
CA ARG A 207 -34.73 28.49 -2.97
C ARG A 207 -34.75 29.40 -1.73
N GLU A 208 -33.59 29.98 -1.38
CA GLU A 208 -33.34 31.35 -0.84
C GLU A 208 -31.87 31.43 -0.32
N VAL A 209 -31.17 32.55 -0.13
CA VAL A 209 -30.85 33.80 -0.89
C VAL A 209 -30.21 34.77 0.13
N PHE A 210 -28.89 34.98 0.02
CA PHE A 210 -28.03 36.09 0.52
C PHE A 210 -28.00 36.52 2.01
N HIS A 211 -26.79 36.64 2.59
CA HIS A 211 -26.10 37.95 2.68
C HIS A 211 -24.62 37.82 3.14
N GLU A 212 -23.77 38.76 2.68
CA GLU A 212 -22.35 38.90 3.07
C GLU A 212 -22.17 39.55 4.45
N TYR A 213 -21.08 39.20 5.15
CA TYR A 213 -20.48 40.06 6.18
C TYR A 213 -18.97 39.79 6.33
N ASN A 214 -18.13 40.73 5.92
CA ASN A 214 -16.73 40.85 6.38
C ASN A 214 -16.75 41.52 7.77
N PRO A 215 -15.91 41.12 8.73
CA PRO A 215 -14.77 41.98 9.10
C PRO A 215 -13.54 41.15 9.63
N PRO A 216 -12.55 41.72 10.33
CA PRO A 216 -11.25 42.06 9.75
C PRO A 216 -10.09 41.16 10.24
N CYS A 217 -8.95 41.28 9.56
CA CYS A 217 -7.69 40.66 9.97
C CYS A 217 -7.21 41.17 11.35
N ASN A 218 -6.62 40.29 12.15
CA ASN A 218 -5.69 40.67 13.22
C ASN A 218 -4.64 39.56 13.40
N ASP A 219 -3.37 39.94 13.27
CA ASP A 219 -2.21 39.04 13.34
C ASP A 219 -1.78 38.76 14.79
N ALA A 220 -1.85 37.50 15.23
CA ALA A 220 -1.16 37.02 16.44
C ALA A 220 -1.00 35.47 16.44
N ASP A 221 0.13 34.97 15.94
CA ASP A 221 0.54 33.55 16.06
C ASP A 221 1.10 33.26 17.48
N PRO A 222 0.65 32.23 18.22
CA PRO A 222 1.32 31.77 19.45
C PRO A 222 2.36 30.64 19.20
N PRO A 223 3.40 30.48 20.05
CA PRO A 223 4.54 29.61 19.75
C PRO A 223 4.32 28.12 20.02
N PHE A 224 5.08 27.28 19.32
CA PHE A 224 5.08 25.82 19.48
C PHE A 224 5.86 25.38 20.75
N ASN A 225 5.16 25.09 21.85
CA ASN A 225 5.76 24.61 23.10
C ASN A 225 5.31 23.17 23.44
N PRO A 226 6.21 22.16 23.59
CA PRO A 226 5.83 20.75 23.79
C PRO A 226 5.16 20.38 25.14
N HIS A 227 4.84 21.34 26.02
CA HIS A 227 4.48 21.08 27.41
C HIS A 227 3.06 21.47 27.86
N VAL A 228 2.16 21.84 26.95
CA VAL A 228 0.77 22.27 27.28
C VAL A 228 -0.28 21.16 27.03
N GLU A 229 -0.05 19.94 27.53
CA GLU A 229 -1.07 18.86 27.66
C GLU A 229 -1.27 18.50 29.15
N LYS A 230 -1.51 19.48 30.04
CA LYS A 230 -1.63 19.22 31.51
C LYS A 230 -2.68 20.00 32.34
N LYS A 231 -3.44 20.96 31.80
CA LYS A 231 -4.45 21.71 32.59
C LYS A 231 -5.91 21.61 32.13
N ASP A 232 -6.19 21.14 30.91
CA ASP A 232 -7.56 21.20 30.35
C ASP A 232 -8.37 19.88 30.46
N GLU A 233 -7.86 18.83 31.13
CA GLU A 233 -8.57 17.54 31.25
C GLU A 233 -9.56 17.47 32.42
N GLU A 234 -9.63 18.48 33.30
CA GLU A 234 -10.28 18.36 34.61
C GLU A 234 -11.75 18.84 34.69
N HIS A 235 -12.28 19.54 33.68
CA HIS A 235 -13.63 20.16 33.73
C HIS A 235 -14.63 19.72 32.63
N GLN A 236 -14.49 18.50 32.09
CA GLN A 236 -15.55 17.88 31.26
C GLN A 236 -15.71 16.38 31.54
N ARG A 237 -16.26 16.06 32.72
CA ARG A 237 -16.77 14.73 33.08
C ARG A 237 -18.31 14.69 33.12
N THR A 238 -18.91 14.64 31.94
CA THR A 238 -20.24 14.06 31.72
C THR A 238 -20.35 13.63 30.25
N ASN A 239 -21.27 12.71 29.97
CA ASN A 239 -21.51 12.02 28.70
C ASN A 239 -20.41 11.05 28.23
N VAL A 240 -20.85 9.90 27.71
CA VAL A 240 -20.02 8.71 27.43
C VAL A 240 -19.05 8.97 26.26
N LYS A 241 -17.88 9.54 26.58
CA LYS A 241 -16.82 9.82 25.61
C LYS A 241 -16.32 8.53 24.94
N ASN A 242 -16.77 8.29 23.71
CA ASN A 242 -16.25 7.27 22.81
C ASN A 242 -14.72 7.35 22.79
N LYS A 243 -14.05 6.35 23.37
CA LYS A 243 -12.61 6.43 23.64
C LYS A 243 -11.83 6.27 22.33
N ILE A 244 -11.43 7.41 21.74
CA ILE A 244 -10.51 7.50 20.60
C ILE A 244 -9.31 6.59 20.85
N LYS A 245 -9.02 5.68 19.92
CA LYS A 245 -7.95 4.68 20.09
C LYS A 245 -6.71 4.98 19.27
N GLN A 246 -6.84 5.78 18.20
CA GLN A 246 -5.74 6.16 17.31
C GLN A 246 -5.83 7.65 16.93
N LYS A 247 -4.68 8.34 16.92
CA LYS A 247 -4.51 9.70 16.39
C LYS A 247 -3.62 9.63 15.14
N HIS A 248 -4.15 10.05 13.99
CA HIS A 248 -3.46 10.05 12.71
C HIS A 248 -3.04 11.47 12.37
N TYR A 249 -1.75 11.69 12.19
CA TYR A 249 -1.16 12.97 11.85
C TYR A 249 -0.64 12.89 10.41
N PHE A 250 -1.27 13.63 9.51
CA PHE A 250 -0.85 13.78 8.13
C PHE A 250 -0.07 15.10 7.99
N CYS A 251 1.13 15.04 7.43
CA CYS A 251 1.89 16.21 6.99
C CYS A 251 1.86 16.23 5.45
N ILE A 252 1.18 17.21 4.87
CA ILE A 252 1.02 17.38 3.41
C ILE A 252 1.69 18.69 3.02
N PHE A 253 2.68 18.64 2.13
CA PHE A 253 3.48 19.79 1.72
C PHE A 253 4.04 19.61 0.30
N ARG A 254 4.44 20.73 -0.32
CA ARG A 254 5.05 20.79 -1.65
C ARG A 254 6.58 20.75 -1.53
N GLN A 255 7.25 20.01 -2.41
CA GLN A 255 8.70 19.78 -2.36
C GLN A 255 9.49 21.09 -2.52
N SER A 256 9.08 21.94 -3.47
CA SER A 256 9.72 23.25 -3.72
C SER A 256 9.64 24.24 -2.55
N ASP A 257 8.72 24.07 -1.60
CA ASP A 257 8.53 25.02 -0.48
C ASP A 257 9.64 24.93 0.58
N ILE A 258 10.46 23.87 0.55
CA ILE A 258 11.50 23.57 1.54
C ILE A 258 12.84 23.45 0.80
N ALA A 259 13.60 24.55 0.75
CA ALA A 259 14.85 24.66 0.00
C ALA A 259 15.91 23.61 0.39
N GLN A 260 15.86 23.04 1.60
CA GLN A 260 16.77 21.98 2.03
C GLN A 260 16.71 20.72 1.16
N HIS A 261 15.62 20.50 0.40
CA HIS A 261 15.53 19.44 -0.61
C HIS A 261 16.61 19.60 -1.68
N THR A 262 16.71 20.78 -2.31
CA THR A 262 17.72 21.05 -3.33
C THR A 262 19.12 21.19 -2.72
N SER A 263 19.24 21.77 -1.52
CA SER A 263 20.54 21.89 -0.83
C SER A 263 21.14 20.53 -0.46
N LEU A 264 20.35 19.59 0.05
CA LEU A 264 20.84 18.24 0.36
C LEU A 264 21.06 17.40 -0.91
N TYR A 265 20.21 17.56 -1.92
CA TYR A 265 20.40 16.96 -3.24
C TYR A 265 21.75 17.34 -3.86
N TYR A 266 22.15 18.62 -3.79
CA TYR A 266 23.47 19.07 -4.25
C TYR A 266 24.61 18.33 -3.57
N LEU A 267 24.58 18.21 -2.23
CA LEU A 267 25.61 17.49 -1.47
C LEU A 267 25.63 15.99 -1.79
N ILE A 268 24.48 15.37 -2.09
CA ILE A 268 24.40 13.96 -2.50
C ILE A 268 25.02 13.76 -3.89
N ASN A 269 24.83 14.70 -4.83
CA ASN A 269 25.40 14.61 -6.18
C ASN A 269 26.92 14.43 -6.15
N SER A 270 27.63 15.11 -5.24
CA SER A 270 29.09 15.00 -5.08
C SER A 270 29.58 13.57 -4.80
N PHE A 271 28.74 12.69 -4.26
CA PHE A 271 29.10 11.29 -4.02
C PHE A 271 28.74 10.36 -5.19
N THR A 272 27.95 10.80 -6.16
CA THR A 272 27.42 9.95 -7.24
C THR A 272 28.14 10.17 -8.56
N SER A 273 28.59 9.09 -9.21
CA SER A 273 29.18 9.18 -10.55
C SER A 273 28.11 9.09 -11.64
N VAL A 274 28.36 9.77 -12.77
CA VAL A 274 27.49 9.73 -13.96
C VAL A 274 27.25 8.30 -14.44
N ASN A 275 28.28 7.45 -14.46
CA ASN A 275 28.17 6.04 -14.86
C ASN A 275 27.21 5.23 -13.97
N MET A 276 27.19 5.51 -12.66
CA MET A 276 26.26 4.85 -11.73
C MET A 276 24.81 5.27 -12.01
N LEU A 277 24.58 6.55 -12.32
CA LEU A 277 23.25 7.06 -12.65
C LEU A 277 22.77 6.62 -14.05
N ASN A 278 23.66 6.56 -15.04
CA ASN A 278 23.39 6.03 -16.39
C ASN A 278 22.98 4.54 -16.39
N ALA A 279 23.39 3.77 -15.37
CA ALA A 279 22.94 2.40 -15.21
C ALA A 279 21.44 2.30 -14.86
N HIS A 280 20.81 3.38 -14.41
CA HIS A 280 19.45 3.40 -13.90
C HIS A 280 18.39 3.12 -14.99
N VAL A 281 17.41 2.26 -14.68
CA VAL A 281 16.43 1.77 -15.68
C VAL A 281 15.56 2.87 -16.27
N HIS A 282 15.10 3.86 -15.49
CA HIS A 282 14.39 5.01 -16.06
C HIS A 282 15.26 5.83 -17.04
N VAL A 283 16.57 5.97 -16.79
CA VAL A 283 17.50 6.67 -17.69
C VAL A 283 17.80 5.84 -18.95
N LYS A 284 17.85 4.51 -18.84
CA LYS A 284 18.00 3.60 -19.99
C LYS A 284 16.76 3.57 -20.88
N ASN A 285 15.57 3.49 -20.27
CA ASN A 285 14.30 3.28 -20.98
C ASN A 285 13.73 4.54 -21.64
N THR A 286 14.18 5.74 -21.26
CA THR A 286 13.78 6.99 -21.95
C THR A 286 14.61 7.13 -23.24
N PRO A 287 14.02 7.18 -24.45
CA PRO A 287 14.79 7.14 -25.70
C PRO A 287 15.37 8.51 -26.12
N LYS A 288 14.66 9.61 -25.88
CA LYS A 288 15.02 10.98 -26.31
C LYS A 288 14.99 11.97 -25.13
N HIS A 289 15.59 13.15 -25.32
CA HIS A 289 15.55 14.30 -24.39
C HIS A 289 15.84 13.97 -22.90
N LYS A 290 16.92 13.23 -22.64
CA LYS A 290 17.38 12.92 -21.27
C LYS A 290 17.88 14.17 -20.55
N SER A 291 17.02 14.79 -19.74
CA SER A 291 17.41 15.92 -18.90
C SER A 291 18.39 15.50 -17.80
N VAL A 292 19.26 16.42 -17.36
CA VAL A 292 20.13 16.19 -16.18
C VAL A 292 19.29 15.89 -14.94
N ALA A 293 18.10 16.50 -14.83
CA ALA A 293 17.13 16.18 -13.78
C ALA A 293 16.65 14.72 -13.84
N LEU A 294 16.40 14.16 -15.03
CA LEU A 294 16.06 12.74 -15.20
C LEU A 294 17.25 11.81 -14.88
N LEU A 295 18.50 12.25 -15.11
CA LEU A 295 19.68 11.49 -14.71
C LEU A 295 19.84 11.45 -13.18
N SER A 296 19.64 12.58 -12.51
CA SER A 296 19.97 12.78 -11.09
C SER A 296 18.79 12.68 -10.12
N TYR A 297 17.54 12.50 -10.56
CA TYR A 297 16.39 12.37 -9.66
C TYR A 297 16.54 11.31 -8.55
N PRO A 298 17.28 10.17 -8.69
CA PRO A 298 17.47 9.24 -7.58
C PRO A 298 18.17 9.88 -6.37
N ASN A 299 19.02 10.89 -6.62
CA ASN A 299 19.70 11.66 -5.58
C ASN A 299 18.73 12.62 -4.87
N LEU A 300 17.84 13.26 -5.64
CA LEU A 300 16.79 14.12 -5.08
C LEU A 300 15.80 13.29 -4.26
N MET A 301 15.42 12.10 -4.74
CA MET A 301 14.58 11.13 -4.01
C MET A 301 15.25 10.68 -2.70
N LEU A 302 16.57 10.51 -2.70
CA LEU A 302 17.33 10.27 -1.47
C LEU A 302 17.30 11.48 -0.53
N ALA A 303 17.51 12.70 -1.04
CA ALA A 303 17.40 13.93 -0.24
C ALA A 303 16.03 14.04 0.46
N ASP A 304 14.95 13.86 -0.30
CA ASP A 304 13.56 13.90 0.20
C ASP A 304 13.35 12.96 1.40
N ILE A 305 13.92 11.77 1.32
CA ILE A 305 13.76 10.73 2.34
C ILE A 305 14.66 11.01 3.56
N LEU A 306 15.89 11.46 3.34
CA LEU A 306 16.85 11.72 4.41
C LEU A 306 16.47 12.91 5.28
N LEU A 307 15.93 14.00 4.72
CA LEU A 307 15.53 15.19 5.47
C LEU A 307 14.56 14.86 6.62
N TYR A 308 13.63 13.94 6.36
CA TYR A 308 12.59 13.57 7.31
C TYR A 308 12.91 12.34 8.13
N LYS A 309 13.86 11.47 7.72
CA LYS A 309 14.22 10.24 8.46
C LYS A 309 12.98 9.43 8.88
N PRO A 310 12.12 8.99 7.94
CA PRO A 310 10.97 8.15 8.27
C PRO A 310 11.42 6.78 8.81
N ASP A 311 10.56 6.07 9.52
CA ASP A 311 10.78 4.66 9.86
C ASP A 311 10.51 3.76 8.63
N TYR A 312 9.49 4.13 7.85
CA TYR A 312 8.99 3.35 6.73
C TYR A 312 8.70 4.21 5.48
N LEU A 313 8.99 3.65 4.31
CA LEU A 313 8.56 4.18 3.01
C LEU A 313 7.38 3.39 2.48
N ILE A 314 6.39 4.10 1.95
CA ILE A 314 5.28 3.53 1.19
C ILE A 314 5.52 3.88 -0.28
N VAL A 315 5.87 2.86 -1.05
CA VAL A 315 6.23 2.96 -2.47
C VAL A 315 5.56 1.82 -3.25
N GLY A 316 5.25 2.07 -4.52
CA GLY A 316 4.72 1.04 -5.43
C GLY A 316 5.75 -0.05 -5.74
N VAL A 317 5.27 -1.21 -6.20
CA VAL A 317 6.13 -2.37 -6.55
C VAL A 317 7.16 -2.01 -7.62
N ASP A 318 6.78 -1.14 -8.55
CA ASP A 318 7.61 -0.60 -9.63
C ASP A 318 8.83 0.19 -9.12
N GLN A 319 8.75 0.75 -7.91
CA GLN A 319 9.81 1.55 -7.30
C GLN A 319 10.92 0.72 -6.64
N LYS A 320 10.89 -0.63 -6.76
CA LYS A 320 11.97 -1.51 -6.25
C LYS A 320 13.34 -1.09 -6.80
N LYS A 321 13.44 -0.83 -8.10
CA LYS A 321 14.70 -0.43 -8.76
C LYS A 321 15.25 0.91 -8.24
N ASN A 322 14.38 1.90 -8.04
CA ASN A 322 14.74 3.19 -7.42
C ASN A 322 15.27 2.97 -5.98
N THR A 323 14.62 2.08 -5.22
CA THR A 323 15.04 1.72 -3.85
C THR A 323 16.42 1.06 -3.83
N GLU A 324 16.76 0.19 -4.79
CA GLU A 324 18.10 -0.40 -4.88
C GLU A 324 19.17 0.64 -5.25
N MET A 325 18.87 1.56 -6.17
CA MET A 325 19.78 2.67 -6.48
C MET A 325 20.06 3.53 -5.24
N MET A 326 19.02 3.88 -4.47
CA MET A 326 19.16 4.60 -3.21
C MET A 326 20.05 3.87 -2.20
N LYS A 327 19.98 2.54 -2.11
CA LYS A 327 20.90 1.75 -1.27
C LYS A 327 22.34 1.83 -1.76
N THR A 328 22.57 1.80 -3.08
CA THR A 328 23.91 1.93 -3.66
C THR A 328 24.51 3.31 -3.38
N ILE A 329 23.74 4.38 -3.62
CA ILE A 329 24.15 5.75 -3.28
C ILE A 329 24.45 5.86 -1.76
N SER A 330 23.58 5.32 -0.91
CA SER A 330 23.76 5.37 0.55
C SER A 330 24.97 4.58 1.04
N ARG A 331 25.26 3.42 0.44
CA ARG A 331 26.48 2.64 0.71
C ARG A 331 27.73 3.44 0.33
N LYS A 332 27.74 4.07 -0.85
CA LYS A 332 28.86 4.90 -1.31
C LYS A 332 29.07 6.14 -0.42
N ILE A 333 28.00 6.82 -0.01
CA ILE A 333 28.12 7.93 0.94
C ILE A 333 28.69 7.46 2.29
N ASN A 334 28.22 6.31 2.79
CA ASN A 334 28.69 5.74 4.06
C ASN A 334 30.14 5.23 4.02
N SER A 335 30.74 4.96 2.85
CA SER A 335 32.16 4.59 2.75
C SER A 335 33.09 5.78 2.88
N TYR A 336 32.63 7.00 2.55
CA TYR A 336 33.37 8.24 2.86
C TYR A 336 33.08 8.73 4.28
N ILE A 337 31.84 8.61 4.75
CA ILE A 337 31.41 9.14 6.05
C ILE A 337 30.65 8.06 6.83
N PRO A 338 31.33 7.31 7.71
CA PRO A 338 30.75 6.20 8.46
C PRO A 338 29.45 6.56 9.17
N HIS A 339 28.45 5.69 9.03
CA HIS A 339 27.13 5.83 9.65
C HIS A 339 26.41 7.18 9.40
N MET A 340 26.64 7.84 8.25
CA MET A 340 25.91 9.07 7.90
C MET A 340 24.46 8.82 7.50
N ILE A 341 24.22 7.77 6.71
CA ILE A 341 22.90 7.41 6.20
C ILE A 341 22.43 6.08 6.78
N SER A 342 21.22 6.08 7.32
CA SER A 342 20.44 4.87 7.60
C SER A 342 19.13 4.96 6.82
N LEU A 343 18.90 4.00 5.93
CA LEU A 343 17.71 4.00 5.08
C LEU A 343 16.47 3.44 5.82
N PRO A 344 15.29 4.04 5.60
CA PRO A 344 14.01 3.50 6.10
C PRO A 344 13.66 2.15 5.49
N LYS A 345 12.72 1.43 6.13
CA LYS A 345 12.23 0.14 5.63
C LYS A 345 11.09 0.32 4.64
N VAL A 346 11.07 -0.43 3.54
CA VAL A 346 9.87 -0.47 2.69
C VAL A 346 8.72 -1.10 3.47
N PHE A 347 7.55 -0.45 3.46
CA PHE A 347 6.35 -0.92 4.12
C PHE A 347 5.70 -2.04 3.29
N PRO A 348 5.50 -3.25 3.84
CA PRO A 348 4.86 -4.34 3.11
C PRO A 348 3.36 -4.11 2.99
N SER A 349 2.89 -3.77 1.79
CA SER A 349 1.46 -3.72 1.45
C SER A 349 0.84 -5.13 1.44
N LYS A 350 -0.43 -5.24 1.86
CA LYS A 350 -1.24 -6.44 1.57
C LYS A 350 -1.47 -6.62 0.07
N PHE A 351 -1.63 -5.51 -0.64
CA PHE A 351 -1.81 -5.49 -2.08
C PHE A 351 -0.46 -5.18 -2.73
N TYR A 352 0.29 -6.23 -3.04
CA TYR A 352 1.65 -6.13 -3.60
C TYR A 352 1.60 -6.51 -5.08
N VAL A 353 1.04 -5.60 -5.87
CA VAL A 353 0.79 -5.78 -7.31
C VAL A 353 1.12 -4.48 -8.03
N GLN A 354 1.64 -4.59 -9.26
CA GLN A 354 1.73 -3.48 -10.18
C GLN A 354 0.42 -3.38 -10.96
N ILE A 355 -0.37 -2.32 -10.74
CA ILE A 355 -1.60 -2.11 -11.52
C ILE A 355 -1.22 -1.76 -12.96
N MET A 356 -1.68 -2.57 -13.90
CA MET A 356 -1.45 -2.41 -15.33
C MET A 356 -2.57 -1.58 -15.96
N ASN A 357 -2.33 -1.05 -17.16
CA ASN A 357 -3.38 -0.58 -18.06
C ASN A 357 -4.45 -1.67 -18.26
N LEU A 358 -5.63 -1.27 -18.72
CA LEU A 358 -6.71 -2.19 -19.05
C LEU A 358 -6.41 -3.10 -20.28
N ASP A 359 -5.28 -2.89 -20.95
CA ASP A 359 -4.68 -3.77 -21.96
C ASP A 359 -3.81 -4.91 -21.38
N GLY A 360 -3.46 -4.86 -20.09
CA GLY A 360 -2.56 -5.80 -19.41
C GLY A 360 -1.07 -5.72 -19.77
N GLN A 361 -0.67 -4.88 -20.73
CA GLN A 361 0.67 -4.84 -21.33
C GLN A 361 1.61 -3.88 -20.60
N GLN A 362 1.15 -2.65 -20.35
CA GLN A 362 1.96 -1.61 -19.69
C GLN A 362 1.47 -1.31 -18.28
N LYS A 363 2.33 -0.72 -17.44
CA LYS A 363 1.91 -0.17 -16.15
C LYS A 363 0.80 0.87 -16.40
N MET A 364 -0.19 0.97 -15.51
CA MET A 364 -1.11 2.10 -15.56
C MET A 364 -0.33 3.41 -15.41
N SER A 365 -0.35 4.23 -16.44
CA SER A 365 0.36 5.51 -16.52
C SER A 365 -0.42 6.50 -17.38
N LYS A 366 -0.29 7.78 -17.04
CA LYS A 366 -0.84 8.89 -17.83
C LYS A 366 -0.12 8.96 -19.17
N HIS A 367 -0.84 9.27 -20.23
CA HIS A 367 -0.27 9.36 -21.57
C HIS A 367 0.73 10.52 -21.67
N SER A 368 1.92 10.24 -22.21
CA SER A 368 2.80 11.25 -22.80
C SER A 368 2.30 11.56 -24.21
N CYS A 369 2.26 12.83 -24.58
CA CYS A 369 1.81 13.33 -25.88
C CYS A 369 2.79 13.06 -27.06
N ASP A 370 3.69 12.10 -26.91
CA ASP A 370 4.74 11.75 -27.88
C ASP A 370 4.30 10.73 -28.94
N ASP A 371 3.07 10.21 -28.86
CA ASP A 371 2.47 9.37 -29.90
C ASP A 371 2.11 10.24 -31.13
N LEU A 372 3.14 10.65 -31.88
CA LEU A 372 3.03 11.32 -33.19
C LEU A 372 2.49 10.39 -34.31
N SER A 373 2.05 9.18 -33.97
CA SER A 373 1.17 8.38 -34.82
C SER A 373 -0.28 8.79 -34.56
N GLY A 374 -0.91 9.41 -35.56
CA GLY A 374 -2.26 10.00 -35.47
C GLY A 374 -3.42 9.00 -35.33
N ASN A 375 -3.32 8.00 -34.45
CA ASN A 375 -4.42 7.12 -34.05
C ASN A 375 -4.99 7.54 -32.68
N VAL A 376 -6.15 8.19 -32.76
CA VAL A 376 -6.92 8.71 -31.63
C VAL A 376 -7.37 7.57 -30.69
N GLN A 377 -7.60 7.90 -29.41
CA GLN A 377 -8.40 7.14 -28.42
C GLN A 377 -7.75 6.06 -27.53
N ASN A 378 -6.52 6.22 -27.01
CA ASN A 378 -6.00 5.33 -25.94
C ASN A 378 -6.50 5.63 -24.50
N ASP A 379 -7.27 6.70 -24.29
CA ASP A 379 -7.83 7.11 -22.98
C ASP A 379 -8.75 6.05 -22.32
N HIS A 380 -9.16 5.02 -23.08
CA HIS A 380 -9.92 3.89 -22.54
C HIS A 380 -9.09 2.92 -21.67
N ASN A 381 -7.75 3.05 -21.63
CA ASN A 381 -6.86 2.13 -20.93
C ASN A 381 -6.53 2.50 -19.47
N VAL A 382 -6.88 3.72 -19.04
CA VAL A 382 -6.57 4.26 -17.70
C VAL A 382 -7.87 4.65 -16.98
N ILE A 383 -8.01 4.26 -15.71
CA ILE A 383 -9.14 4.68 -14.86
C ILE A 383 -8.63 5.73 -13.86
N TYR A 384 -9.24 6.92 -13.91
CA TYR A 384 -9.00 7.98 -12.93
C TYR A 384 -9.94 7.84 -11.74
N LEU A 385 -9.53 8.34 -10.58
CA LEU A 385 -10.25 8.11 -9.31
C LEU A 385 -11.68 8.61 -9.30
N PHE A 386 -11.95 9.68 -10.07
CA PHE A 386 -13.24 10.37 -10.09
C PHE A 386 -13.90 10.35 -11.48
N ASP A 387 -13.51 9.41 -12.35
CA ASP A 387 -14.23 9.13 -13.61
C ASP A 387 -15.73 8.90 -13.34
N GLU A 388 -16.61 9.33 -14.25
CA GLU A 388 -18.06 9.07 -14.15
C GLU A 388 -18.37 7.57 -14.18
N LYS A 389 -19.48 7.14 -13.55
CA LYS A 389 -19.94 5.74 -13.57
C LYS A 389 -19.94 5.15 -14.99
N HIS A 390 -20.57 5.86 -15.94
CA HIS A 390 -20.67 5.42 -17.34
C HIS A 390 -19.30 5.38 -18.06
N ILE A 391 -18.34 6.22 -17.65
CA ILE A 391 -16.96 6.20 -18.19
C ILE A 391 -16.23 4.96 -17.66
N ILE A 392 -16.31 4.68 -16.35
CA ILE A 392 -15.69 3.49 -15.73
C ILE A 392 -16.27 2.21 -16.36
N GLU A 393 -17.59 2.13 -16.50
CA GLU A 393 -18.29 1.01 -17.17
C GLU A 393 -17.81 0.84 -18.62
N LYS A 394 -17.75 1.92 -19.41
CA LYS A 394 -17.26 1.89 -20.81
C LYS A 394 -15.81 1.42 -20.90
N LYS A 395 -14.93 1.89 -20.00
CA LYS A 395 -13.51 1.52 -19.92
C LYS A 395 -13.33 0.04 -19.54
N ILE A 396 -13.98 -0.41 -18.46
CA ILE A 396 -13.92 -1.81 -17.99
C ILE A 396 -14.58 -2.78 -18.99
N LYS A 397 -15.71 -2.41 -19.63
CA LYS A 397 -16.34 -3.22 -20.67
C LYS A 397 -15.36 -3.47 -21.82
N LYS A 398 -14.67 -2.43 -22.29
CA LYS A 398 -13.65 -2.48 -23.36
C LYS A 398 -12.30 -3.08 -22.95
N SER A 399 -12.03 -3.33 -21.66
CA SER A 399 -10.72 -3.82 -21.22
C SER A 399 -10.35 -5.14 -21.91
N LYS A 400 -9.07 -5.30 -22.26
CA LYS A 400 -8.59 -6.53 -22.88
C LYS A 400 -8.70 -7.70 -21.89
N THR A 401 -8.95 -8.88 -22.45
CA THR A 401 -8.96 -10.17 -21.76
C THR A 401 -8.20 -11.17 -22.63
N ASP A 402 -7.92 -12.35 -22.10
CA ASP A 402 -7.43 -13.47 -22.92
C ASP A 402 -8.58 -14.21 -23.63
N ASN A 403 -8.19 -15.15 -24.48
CA ASN A 403 -9.10 -15.99 -25.28
C ASN A 403 -9.50 -17.29 -24.57
N CYS A 404 -9.16 -17.48 -23.28
CA CYS A 404 -9.40 -18.74 -22.58
C CYS A 404 -10.83 -18.89 -22.05
N ASN A 405 -11.63 -17.81 -22.07
CA ASN A 405 -13.06 -17.77 -21.72
C ASN A 405 -13.45 -18.37 -20.36
N ASN A 406 -12.49 -18.56 -19.44
CA ASN A 406 -12.71 -19.03 -18.08
C ASN A 406 -12.18 -18.00 -17.06
N LEU A 407 -12.89 -17.77 -15.95
CA LEU A 407 -12.56 -16.73 -14.98
C LEU A 407 -11.73 -17.32 -13.83
N VAL A 408 -10.45 -17.58 -14.10
CA VAL A 408 -9.54 -18.25 -13.15
C VAL A 408 -8.33 -17.37 -12.85
N TYR A 409 -8.09 -17.12 -11.57
CA TYR A 409 -6.97 -16.35 -11.06
C TYR A 409 -5.69 -17.19 -10.94
N ALA A 410 -4.55 -16.51 -11.07
CA ALA A 410 -3.20 -17.03 -10.87
C ALA A 410 -2.75 -18.13 -11.85
N GLN A 411 -3.43 -18.25 -12.99
CA GLN A 411 -2.91 -19.00 -14.13
C GLN A 411 -1.78 -18.23 -14.83
N SER A 412 -0.77 -18.96 -15.31
CA SER A 412 0.40 -18.41 -16.01
C SER A 412 0.01 -17.88 -17.39
N GLY A 413 0.73 -16.86 -17.89
CA GLY A 413 0.51 -16.24 -19.20
C GLY A 413 -0.67 -15.26 -19.29
N ARG A 414 -1.59 -15.26 -18.33
CA ARG A 414 -2.89 -14.56 -18.40
C ARG A 414 -2.89 -13.19 -17.70
N LYS A 415 -2.03 -12.27 -18.15
CA LYS A 415 -1.77 -10.98 -17.46
C LYS A 415 -2.99 -10.06 -17.42
N GLU A 416 -3.72 -10.00 -18.54
CA GLU A 416 -4.91 -9.20 -18.76
C GLU A 416 -5.99 -9.50 -17.71
N ILE A 417 -6.44 -10.75 -17.62
CA ILE A 417 -7.49 -11.14 -16.67
C ILE A 417 -6.98 -11.10 -15.22
N ASN A 418 -5.73 -11.46 -14.95
CA ASN A 418 -5.13 -11.32 -13.62
C ASN A 418 -5.14 -9.85 -13.17
N ASN A 419 -4.94 -8.87 -14.07
CA ASN A 419 -5.05 -7.45 -13.74
C ASN A 419 -6.47 -7.06 -13.29
N LEU A 420 -7.50 -7.47 -14.04
CA LEU A 420 -8.90 -7.19 -13.71
C LEU A 420 -9.33 -7.89 -12.42
N ILE A 421 -8.94 -9.15 -12.22
CA ILE A 421 -9.19 -9.90 -11.00
C ILE A 421 -8.49 -9.26 -9.79
N ASN A 422 -7.26 -8.75 -9.95
CA ASN A 422 -6.60 -7.99 -8.89
C ASN A 422 -7.38 -6.73 -8.51
N LEU A 423 -7.82 -5.94 -9.49
CA LEU A 423 -8.67 -4.77 -9.23
C LEU A 423 -9.95 -5.19 -8.49
N PHE A 424 -10.63 -6.23 -8.95
CA PHE A 424 -11.82 -6.78 -8.30
C PHE A 424 -11.55 -7.16 -6.85
N PHE A 425 -10.57 -8.02 -6.58
CA PHE A 425 -10.22 -8.44 -5.21
C PHE A 425 -9.78 -7.29 -4.31
N PHE A 426 -9.19 -6.22 -4.86
CA PHE A 426 -8.91 -5.01 -4.11
C PHE A 426 -10.21 -4.33 -3.63
N PHE A 427 -11.10 -3.92 -4.55
CA PHE A 427 -12.32 -3.18 -4.19
C PHE A 427 -13.31 -4.05 -3.39
N TYR A 428 -13.45 -5.32 -3.78
CA TYR A 428 -14.22 -6.33 -3.06
C TYR A 428 -13.78 -6.44 -1.58
N HIS A 429 -12.47 -6.48 -1.30
CA HIS A 429 -11.97 -6.51 0.08
C HIS A 429 -12.34 -5.25 0.88
N TYR A 430 -12.31 -4.06 0.26
CA TYR A 430 -12.67 -2.82 0.95
C TYR A 430 -14.18 -2.69 1.20
N LYS A 431 -15.04 -3.13 0.27
CA LYS A 431 -16.49 -3.18 0.48
C LYS A 431 -16.86 -4.14 1.62
N MET A 432 -16.32 -5.36 1.58
CA MET A 432 -16.62 -6.39 2.60
C MET A 432 -16.05 -6.08 3.99
N ARG A 433 -15.00 -5.23 4.09
CA ARG A 433 -14.43 -4.81 5.38
C ARG A 433 -15.39 -3.95 6.22
N GLY A 434 -16.40 -3.34 5.61
CA GLY A 434 -17.43 -2.55 6.29
C GLY A 434 -18.62 -3.36 6.82
N VAL A 435 -18.82 -4.59 6.32
CA VAL A 435 -19.98 -5.42 6.67
C VAL A 435 -19.84 -5.95 8.11
N PRO A 436 -20.86 -5.78 8.99
CA PRO A 436 -20.84 -6.36 10.32
C PRO A 436 -20.71 -7.88 10.27
N LYS A 437 -19.94 -8.45 11.20
CA LYS A 437 -19.99 -9.90 11.44
C LYS A 437 -21.30 -10.23 12.16
N VAL A 438 -22.37 -10.43 11.41
CA VAL A 438 -23.64 -10.95 11.94
C VAL A 438 -23.44 -12.44 12.22
N SER A 439 -22.97 -12.76 13.42
CA SER A 439 -23.05 -14.10 13.98
C SER A 439 -24.39 -14.27 14.70
N GLN A 440 -25.48 -14.25 13.92
CA GLN A 440 -26.79 -14.71 14.37
C GLN A 440 -27.03 -16.10 13.74
N PRO A 441 -27.44 -17.12 14.52
CA PRO A 441 -27.93 -18.37 13.94
C PRO A 441 -29.22 -18.05 13.16
N GLY A 442 -29.28 -18.41 11.88
CA GLY A 442 -30.48 -18.23 11.05
C GLY A 442 -30.54 -16.98 10.17
N CYS A 443 -29.47 -16.17 10.08
CA CYS A 443 -29.39 -15.10 9.08
C CYS A 443 -28.43 -15.52 7.95
N ASP A 444 -28.96 -15.80 6.76
CA ASP A 444 -28.16 -16.23 5.61
C ASP A 444 -27.20 -15.14 5.16
N MET A 445 -25.92 -15.32 5.50
CA MET A 445 -24.84 -14.46 5.02
C MET A 445 -24.65 -14.68 3.52
N PRO A 446 -24.50 -13.62 2.70
CA PRO A 446 -24.14 -13.78 1.30
C PRO A 446 -22.90 -14.67 1.17
N PRO A 447 -22.89 -15.69 0.26
CA PRO A 447 -21.86 -16.75 0.25
C PRO A 447 -20.43 -16.21 0.08
N LEU A 448 -20.31 -15.00 -0.44
CA LEU A 448 -19.08 -14.28 -0.69
C LEU A 448 -18.45 -13.67 0.61
N THR A 449 -19.25 -13.26 1.59
CA THR A 449 -18.79 -12.47 2.76
C THR A 449 -17.82 -13.22 3.71
N PRO A 450 -18.00 -14.53 4.03
CA PRO A 450 -17.05 -15.27 4.87
C PRO A 450 -15.65 -15.32 4.22
N HIS A 451 -15.62 -15.56 2.91
CA HIS A 451 -14.42 -15.74 2.10
C HIS A 451 -13.59 -14.45 1.97
N ALA A 452 -14.21 -13.27 1.98
CA ALA A 452 -13.53 -11.97 1.87
C ALA A 452 -12.47 -11.71 2.97
N ASN A 453 -12.67 -12.28 4.16
CA ASN A 453 -11.72 -12.17 5.28
C ASN A 453 -10.52 -13.12 5.15
N GLN A 454 -10.67 -14.20 4.37
CA GLN A 454 -9.66 -15.24 4.14
C GLN A 454 -8.93 -15.07 2.78
N LEU A 455 -9.44 -14.21 1.91
CA LEU A 455 -8.90 -13.90 0.57
C LEU A 455 -7.39 -13.58 0.56
N PHE A 456 -6.86 -12.99 1.64
CA PHE A 456 -5.44 -12.72 1.80
C PHE A 456 -4.78 -13.70 2.76
N LEU A 457 -3.68 -14.31 2.32
CA LEU A 457 -2.89 -15.29 3.07
C LEU A 457 -2.37 -14.71 4.39
N ASN A 458 -2.42 -15.52 5.45
CA ASN A 458 -1.81 -15.20 6.73
C ASN A 458 -0.29 -15.35 6.67
N LYS A 459 0.41 -14.69 7.60
CA LYS A 459 1.88 -14.69 7.65
C LYS A 459 2.54 -16.07 7.75
N GLN A 460 1.82 -17.10 8.22
CA GLN A 460 2.34 -18.47 8.27
C GLN A 460 2.26 -19.13 6.88
N GLU A 461 1.12 -19.01 6.20
CA GLU A 461 0.90 -19.50 4.83
C GLU A 461 1.89 -18.85 3.84
N GLN A 462 2.12 -17.53 3.96
CA GLN A 462 3.14 -16.79 3.18
C GLN A 462 4.55 -17.37 3.33
N THR A 463 4.93 -17.82 4.54
CA THR A 463 6.24 -18.45 4.76
C THR A 463 6.32 -19.90 4.29
N THR A 464 5.19 -20.58 4.13
CA THR A 464 5.14 -21.96 3.61
C THR A 464 5.22 -21.97 2.09
N GLN A 465 4.46 -21.10 1.40
CA GLN A 465 4.52 -20.96 -0.06
C GLN A 465 5.94 -20.64 -0.57
N ASN A 466 6.63 -19.70 0.10
CA ASN A 466 8.01 -19.33 -0.23
C ASN A 466 9.03 -20.48 -0.05
N LYS A 467 8.67 -21.56 0.68
CA LYS A 467 9.50 -22.76 0.81
C LYS A 467 9.14 -23.86 -0.19
N SER A 468 7.87 -23.97 -0.57
CA SER A 468 7.44 -24.93 -1.60
C SER A 468 7.87 -24.51 -3.00
N THR A 469 7.98 -23.21 -3.29
CA THR A 469 8.50 -22.71 -4.58
C THR A 469 10.01 -22.87 -4.77
N SER A 470 10.74 -23.37 -3.76
CA SER A 470 12.19 -23.63 -3.82
C SER A 470 12.54 -25.12 -3.85
N PHE A 471 11.56 -26.01 -4.02
CA PHE A 471 11.76 -27.46 -4.12
C PHE A 471 10.97 -28.06 -5.29
N SER A 472 11.41 -27.77 -6.51
CA SER A 472 10.97 -28.47 -7.73
C SER A 472 12.00 -28.36 -8.86
N SER A 473 13.18 -28.91 -8.64
CA SER A 473 14.17 -29.21 -9.68
C SER A 473 14.84 -30.54 -9.36
N THR A 474 14.15 -31.63 -9.67
CA THR A 474 14.67 -32.99 -9.48
C THR A 474 15.69 -33.27 -10.59
N SER A 475 16.98 -33.29 -10.26
CA SER A 475 18.02 -33.90 -11.09
C SER A 475 18.77 -34.91 -10.25
N GLN A 476 18.68 -36.17 -10.62
CA GLN A 476 19.39 -37.27 -9.97
C GLN A 476 20.90 -37.08 -10.15
N TYR A 477 21.67 -37.19 -9.06
CA TYR A 477 22.95 -37.92 -9.04
C TYR A 477 23.39 -38.10 -7.59
N GLU A 478 23.45 -39.36 -7.16
CA GLU A 478 24.08 -39.74 -5.89
C GLU A 478 25.60 -39.81 -6.06
N ARG A 479 26.36 -39.21 -5.12
CA ARG A 479 27.45 -39.93 -4.45
C ARG A 479 27.92 -39.22 -3.17
N ASN A 480 28.35 -40.03 -2.21
CA ASN A 480 28.87 -39.63 -0.92
C ASN A 480 30.23 -38.92 -1.04
N TYR A 481 30.59 -38.08 -0.06
CA TYR A 481 31.64 -38.40 0.93
C TYR A 481 31.68 -37.34 2.05
N ASN A 482 31.99 -37.75 3.28
CA ASN A 482 32.32 -36.87 4.40
C ASN A 482 33.80 -36.50 4.36
N HIS A 483 34.16 -35.28 4.77
CA HIS A 483 35.09 -35.07 5.90
C HIS A 483 35.15 -33.60 6.37
N ASP A 484 35.67 -33.45 7.58
CA ASP A 484 35.84 -32.22 8.35
C ASP A 484 37.02 -31.33 7.88
N VAL A 485 37.25 -30.28 8.67
CA VAL A 485 38.54 -29.59 8.98
C VAL A 485 38.59 -28.08 8.66
N THR A 486 39.32 -27.40 9.53
CA THR A 486 39.37 -26.01 10.00
C THR A 486 39.80 -24.90 9.04
N CYS A 487 39.68 -23.64 9.51
CA CYS A 487 40.27 -22.44 8.92
C CYS A 487 41.82 -22.50 8.86
N SER A 488 42.43 -21.83 7.87
CA SER A 488 43.16 -20.55 8.07
C SER A 488 43.75 -19.97 6.77
N ASP A 489 43.68 -18.63 6.68
CA ASP A 489 44.60 -17.63 6.09
C ASP A 489 45.32 -17.75 4.71
N GLU A 490 45.22 -16.61 3.99
CA GLU A 490 46.17 -15.95 3.07
C GLU A 490 46.36 -16.34 1.57
N VAL A 491 46.76 -15.28 0.84
CA VAL A 491 47.30 -15.17 -0.55
C VAL A 491 46.35 -15.26 -1.76
N SER A 492 46.39 -14.19 -2.58
CA SER A 492 45.91 -14.08 -3.98
C SER A 492 47.14 -14.15 -4.92
N PRO A 493 47.07 -14.59 -6.21
CA PRO A 493 46.20 -13.94 -7.23
C PRO A 493 45.70 -14.79 -8.44
N GLN A 494 44.75 -14.20 -9.17
CA GLN A 494 44.37 -14.39 -10.60
C GLN A 494 44.24 -15.81 -11.19
N VAL A 495 43.04 -16.13 -11.72
CA VAL A 495 42.73 -16.27 -13.17
C VAL A 495 41.22 -16.50 -13.33
N GLY A 496 40.63 -16.09 -14.46
CA GLY A 496 39.18 -15.96 -14.60
C GLY A 496 38.39 -17.27 -14.69
N THR A 497 37.10 -17.21 -14.36
CA THR A 497 36.01 -17.48 -15.33
C THR A 497 34.61 -17.23 -14.73
N LYS A 498 33.63 -17.13 -15.64
CA LYS A 498 32.18 -17.31 -15.46
C LYS A 498 31.39 -16.18 -14.77
N LYS A 499 30.42 -15.71 -15.57
CA LYS A 499 29.27 -14.84 -15.25
C LYS A 499 28.68 -15.16 -13.88
N GLY A 500 28.68 -14.18 -12.98
CA GLY A 500 27.99 -14.28 -11.70
C GLY A 500 26.47 -14.21 -11.87
N ASP A 501 25.81 -15.26 -11.42
CA ASP A 501 24.45 -15.32 -10.85
C ASP A 501 23.55 -14.09 -11.06
N GLU A 502 22.74 -14.15 -12.12
CA GLU A 502 21.52 -13.36 -12.16
C GLU A 502 20.57 -13.87 -11.06
N GLU A 503 20.26 -13.04 -10.06
CA GLU A 503 19.20 -13.36 -9.09
C GLU A 503 17.88 -13.61 -9.84
N ASN A 504 17.47 -14.88 -9.88
CA ASN A 504 16.32 -15.37 -10.63
C ASN A 504 15.09 -14.46 -10.53
N PHE A 505 14.55 -14.08 -11.69
CA PHE A 505 13.29 -13.33 -11.80
C PHE A 505 12.17 -14.03 -11.02
N HIS A 506 11.51 -13.31 -10.10
CA HIS A 506 10.29 -13.83 -9.46
C HIS A 506 9.18 -14.02 -10.51
N PRO A 507 8.67 -15.25 -10.75
CA PRO A 507 7.67 -15.53 -11.79
C PRO A 507 6.31 -14.86 -11.53
N SER A 508 6.03 -14.44 -10.28
CA SER A 508 4.83 -13.64 -9.94
C SER A 508 4.77 -12.28 -10.65
N SER A 509 5.93 -11.68 -10.94
CA SER A 509 6.02 -10.38 -11.62
C SER A 509 5.69 -10.44 -13.11
N GLN A 510 6.02 -11.56 -13.78
CA GLN A 510 5.72 -11.73 -15.20
C GLN A 510 4.23 -11.90 -15.48
N ASN A 511 3.47 -12.54 -14.58
CA ASN A 511 2.06 -12.90 -14.77
C ASN A 511 1.06 -11.97 -14.06
N ASN A 512 1.55 -10.89 -13.43
CA ASN A 512 0.76 -9.96 -12.63
C ASN A 512 -0.04 -10.63 -11.49
N ILE A 513 0.58 -11.56 -10.77
CA ILE A 513 -0.09 -12.32 -9.69
C ILE A 513 0.29 -11.72 -8.33
N ASN A 514 -0.72 -11.35 -7.52
CA ASN A 514 -0.52 -10.93 -6.14
C ASN A 514 -0.07 -12.13 -5.27
N PRO A 515 1.14 -12.13 -4.70
CA PRO A 515 1.62 -13.23 -3.86
C PRO A 515 0.93 -13.31 -2.50
N ASN A 516 0.11 -12.30 -2.13
CA ASN A 516 -0.62 -12.29 -0.86
C ASN A 516 -2.07 -12.81 -0.99
N ILE A 517 -2.58 -13.10 -2.18
CA ILE A 517 -3.95 -13.59 -2.39
C ILE A 517 -3.95 -15.11 -2.39
N ASN A 518 -4.90 -15.73 -1.68
CA ASN A 518 -5.11 -17.18 -1.73
C ASN A 518 -5.85 -17.55 -3.05
N PRO A 519 -5.24 -18.27 -4.00
CA PRO A 519 -5.87 -18.56 -5.28
C PRO A 519 -7.08 -19.48 -5.16
N GLN A 520 -7.13 -20.39 -4.19
CA GLN A 520 -8.27 -21.30 -3.99
C GLN A 520 -9.52 -20.52 -3.60
N ILE A 521 -9.38 -19.60 -2.62
CA ILE A 521 -10.47 -18.76 -2.13
C ILE A 521 -10.86 -17.71 -3.18
N GLY A 522 -9.88 -17.16 -3.90
CA GLY A 522 -10.13 -16.29 -5.04
C GLY A 522 -10.95 -16.98 -6.12
N ASN A 523 -10.55 -18.19 -6.55
CA ASN A 523 -11.26 -18.95 -7.57
C ASN A 523 -12.65 -19.43 -7.10
N HIS A 524 -12.82 -19.73 -5.81
CA HIS A 524 -14.15 -19.99 -5.24
C HIS A 524 -15.08 -18.78 -5.41
N ILE A 525 -14.61 -17.57 -5.09
CA ILE A 525 -15.36 -16.31 -5.32
C ILE A 525 -15.67 -16.10 -6.80
N LEU A 526 -14.70 -16.35 -7.69
CA LEU A 526 -14.89 -16.16 -9.14
C LEU A 526 -15.85 -17.20 -9.75
N SER A 527 -16.03 -18.37 -9.12
CA SER A 527 -16.93 -19.41 -9.60
C SER A 527 -18.40 -18.96 -9.64
N CYS A 528 -18.80 -18.02 -8.78
CA CYS A 528 -20.14 -17.42 -8.76
C CYS A 528 -20.53 -16.74 -10.08
N TYR A 529 -19.56 -16.24 -10.85
CA TYR A 529 -19.83 -15.63 -12.16
C TYR A 529 -20.08 -16.65 -13.27
N LYS A 530 -19.86 -17.96 -13.04
CA LYS A 530 -20.01 -19.03 -14.06
C LYS A 530 -19.27 -18.71 -15.38
N ASN A 531 -18.07 -18.14 -15.29
CA ASN A 531 -17.28 -17.63 -16.42
C ASN A 531 -17.96 -16.50 -17.24
N ASN A 532 -18.99 -15.82 -16.72
CA ASN A 532 -19.59 -14.66 -17.38
C ASN A 532 -18.73 -13.39 -17.18
N TYR A 533 -17.89 -13.11 -18.18
CA TYR A 533 -17.01 -11.94 -18.19
C TYR A 533 -17.76 -10.60 -18.21
N ALA A 534 -18.96 -10.54 -18.80
CA ALA A 534 -19.74 -9.31 -18.86
C ALA A 534 -20.28 -8.92 -17.47
N THR A 535 -20.85 -9.89 -16.73
CA THR A 535 -21.31 -9.69 -15.35
C THR A 535 -20.15 -9.33 -14.43
N PHE A 536 -19.02 -10.07 -14.52
CA PHE A 536 -17.81 -9.78 -13.74
C PHE A 536 -17.28 -8.35 -14.01
N LYS A 537 -17.19 -7.94 -15.28
CA LYS A 537 -16.76 -6.59 -15.67
C LYS A 537 -17.73 -5.52 -15.15
N TYR A 538 -19.04 -5.73 -15.26
CA TYR A 538 -20.04 -4.80 -14.74
C TYR A 538 -19.93 -4.62 -13.22
N GLU A 539 -19.87 -5.71 -12.46
CA GLU A 539 -19.68 -5.63 -11.00
C GLU A 539 -18.35 -4.98 -10.62
N LEU A 540 -17.26 -5.26 -11.34
CA LEU A 540 -15.97 -4.58 -11.15
C LEU A 540 -16.10 -3.05 -11.34
N SER A 541 -16.75 -2.59 -12.42
CA SER A 541 -16.97 -1.16 -12.62
C SER A 541 -17.83 -0.52 -11.52
N HIS A 542 -18.84 -1.24 -11.04
CA HIS A 542 -19.69 -0.78 -9.94
C HIS A 542 -18.92 -0.65 -8.62
N LEU A 543 -18.13 -1.67 -8.26
CA LEU A 543 -17.27 -1.68 -7.08
C LEU A 543 -16.23 -0.56 -7.09
N ILE A 544 -15.66 -0.25 -8.26
CA ILE A 544 -14.75 0.89 -8.43
C ILE A 544 -15.49 2.20 -8.17
N TYR A 545 -16.63 2.42 -8.84
CA TYR A 545 -17.40 3.66 -8.71
C TYR A 545 -17.88 3.89 -7.27
N GLU A 546 -18.56 2.92 -6.65
CA GLU A 546 -19.05 2.98 -5.27
C GLU A 546 -17.96 3.36 -4.26
N HIS A 547 -16.74 2.81 -4.45
CA HIS A 547 -15.63 3.06 -3.53
C HIS A 547 -15.19 4.53 -3.51
N PHE A 548 -15.40 5.26 -4.61
CA PHE A 548 -15.00 6.67 -4.75
C PHE A 548 -16.13 7.69 -4.71
N VAL A 549 -17.42 7.30 -4.58
CA VAL A 549 -18.55 8.26 -4.57
C VAL A 549 -18.37 9.37 -3.52
N LEU A 550 -18.08 9.01 -2.26
CA LEU A 550 -17.87 9.99 -1.20
C LEU A 550 -16.60 10.84 -1.41
N PRO A 551 -15.40 10.26 -1.70
CA PRO A 551 -14.23 11.03 -2.13
C PRO A 551 -14.46 11.99 -3.30
N ARG A 552 -15.28 11.60 -4.28
CA ARG A 552 -15.60 12.39 -5.48
C ARG A 552 -16.49 13.59 -5.11
N PHE A 553 -17.53 13.38 -4.30
CA PHE A 553 -18.37 14.47 -3.79
C PHE A 553 -17.56 15.48 -2.97
N VAL A 554 -16.72 15.01 -2.05
CA VAL A 554 -15.85 15.89 -1.26
C VAL A 554 -14.85 16.62 -2.15
N TYR A 555 -14.31 15.95 -3.18
CA TYR A 555 -13.41 16.59 -4.15
C TYR A 555 -14.09 17.72 -4.94
N SER A 556 -15.34 17.57 -5.38
CA SER A 556 -16.06 18.67 -6.05
C SER A 556 -16.29 19.87 -5.12
N VAL A 557 -16.60 19.64 -3.84
CA VAL A 557 -16.71 20.72 -2.84
C VAL A 557 -15.36 21.42 -2.62
N LEU A 558 -14.26 20.66 -2.59
CA LEU A 558 -12.90 21.22 -2.49
C LEU A 558 -12.43 21.95 -3.75
N GLN A 559 -13.02 21.69 -4.93
CA GLN A 559 -12.77 22.49 -6.13
C GLN A 559 -13.48 23.84 -6.07
N SER A 560 -14.72 23.91 -5.57
CA SER A 560 -15.49 25.17 -5.47
C SER A 560 -14.87 26.21 -4.52
N ASP A 561 -14.02 25.79 -3.56
CA ASP A 561 -13.26 26.68 -2.67
C ASP A 561 -12.12 27.48 -3.37
N GLY A 562 -11.94 27.32 -4.69
CA GLY A 562 -10.90 28.04 -5.45
C GLY A 562 -9.46 27.69 -5.06
N GLY A 563 -9.27 26.71 -4.16
CA GLY A 563 -7.98 26.28 -3.64
C GLY A 563 -7.50 27.00 -2.38
N ASN A 564 -8.35 27.76 -1.68
CA ASN A 564 -7.98 28.45 -0.43
C ASN A 564 -7.47 27.48 0.64
N LEU A 565 -8.23 26.40 0.91
CA LEU A 565 -7.86 25.35 1.85
C LEU A 565 -6.58 24.62 1.40
N VAL A 566 -6.38 24.40 0.09
CA VAL A 566 -5.14 23.81 -0.44
C VAL A 566 -3.94 24.70 -0.15
N ASN A 567 -4.06 26.00 -0.42
CA ASN A 567 -3.01 26.98 -0.15
C ASN A 567 -2.73 27.10 1.35
N GLN A 568 -3.73 27.01 2.22
CA GLN A 568 -3.53 26.91 3.67
C GLN A 568 -2.80 25.61 4.06
N VAL A 569 -3.28 24.46 3.60
CA VAL A 569 -2.67 23.14 3.88
C VAL A 569 -1.20 23.14 3.45
N LEU A 570 -0.85 23.60 2.24
CA LEU A 570 0.55 23.64 1.80
C LEU A 570 1.41 24.60 2.65
N ARG A 571 0.91 25.79 2.99
CA ARG A 571 1.60 26.75 3.90
C ARG A 571 1.86 26.14 5.28
N ASP A 572 0.87 25.48 5.87
CA ASP A 572 0.99 24.85 7.18
C ASP A 572 1.89 23.61 7.15
N GLY A 573 1.90 22.88 6.04
CA GLY A 573 2.81 21.76 5.79
C GLY A 573 4.28 22.21 5.74
N ARG A 574 4.54 23.31 5.03
CA ARG A 574 5.84 24.00 5.04
C ARG A 574 6.22 24.41 6.47
N LYS A 575 5.36 25.14 7.20
CA LYS A 575 5.60 25.52 8.61
C LYS A 575 5.93 24.29 9.48
N CYS A 576 5.19 23.19 9.33
CA CYS A 576 5.34 21.96 10.11
C CYS A 576 6.68 21.24 9.89
N LEU A 577 7.21 21.22 8.67
CA LEU A 577 8.35 20.37 8.30
C LEU A 577 9.66 21.11 8.08
N SER A 578 9.65 22.41 7.77
CA SER A 578 10.87 23.21 7.54
C SER A 578 11.87 23.12 8.69
N ARG A 579 11.43 23.17 9.95
CA ARG A 579 12.33 23.04 11.12
C ARG A 579 13.01 21.67 11.18
N ARG A 580 12.32 20.59 10.81
CA ARG A 580 12.87 19.21 10.77
C ARG A 580 13.88 19.07 9.63
N ALA A 581 13.54 19.58 8.44
CA ALA A 581 14.43 19.58 7.28
C ALA A 581 15.71 20.40 7.54
N ALA A 582 15.57 21.63 8.05
CA ALA A 582 16.69 22.50 8.41
C ALA A 582 17.62 21.86 9.45
N LYS A 583 17.06 21.29 10.54
CA LYS A 583 17.86 20.59 11.57
C LYS A 583 18.55 19.35 11.00
N THR A 584 17.91 18.58 10.12
CA THR A 584 18.57 17.43 9.48
C THR A 584 19.70 17.89 8.56
N PHE A 585 19.47 18.90 7.73
CA PHE A 585 20.47 19.45 6.81
C PHE A 585 21.68 20.04 7.55
N GLN A 586 21.47 20.81 8.62
CA GLN A 586 22.56 21.30 9.48
C GLN A 586 23.41 20.16 10.06
N ASN A 587 22.80 19.06 10.52
CA ASN A 587 23.54 17.89 11.00
C ASN A 587 24.32 17.17 9.88
N PHE A 588 23.84 17.24 8.63
CA PHE A 588 24.54 16.69 7.47
C PHE A 588 25.75 17.55 7.11
N LYS A 589 25.59 18.89 7.05
CA LYS A 589 26.70 19.84 6.85
C LYS A 589 27.80 19.68 7.91
N LYS A 590 27.42 19.62 9.20
CA LYS A 590 28.39 19.41 10.31
C LYS A 590 29.20 18.12 10.17
N ARG A 591 28.66 17.07 9.55
CA ARG A 591 29.39 15.81 9.28
C ARG A 591 30.25 15.85 8.02
N LEU A 592 30.06 16.86 7.17
CA LEU A 592 30.89 17.17 5.99
C LEU A 592 31.94 18.25 6.29
N ASN A 593 32.01 18.75 7.53
CA ASN A 593 32.82 19.90 7.94
C ASN A 593 32.43 21.21 7.20
N ILE A 594 31.12 21.44 7.03
CA ILE A 594 30.48 22.65 6.45
C ILE A 594 29.45 23.25 7.43
#